data_AF-A0A2S0KEM5-F1
#
_entry.id   AF-A0A2S0KEM5-F1
#
_cell.length_a   1.000
_cell.length_b   1.000
_cell.length_c   1.000
_cell.angle_alpha   90.00
_cell.angle_beta   90.00
_cell.angle_gamma   90.00
#
_symmetry.space_group_name_H-M   'P 1'
#
loop_
_entity.id
_entity.type
_entity.pdbx_description
1 polymer ?
#
loop_
_entity_poly.entity_id
_entity_poly.type
_entity_poly.pdbx_seq_one_letter_code
_entity_poly.pdbx_strand_id
1 'polypeptide(L)'
;MNPARSLLTGAVRAAARLRRARTFHPAGAMCVGFATLGDEDLPLRSGAVTLRISKGLGTPGGLPDIVGVAVRLQTSSPGGSADGDWDVLLAGRMPGLGPLPVPAPARTWHDVPLSSISRFRYDGEDWRIDGRLLVPRLSGGLSVPRLRGRLLRANGVLALGARGRSGSTRPLGIVNFTAEAAGSDLRFDPVRAVPDGVRPVPDWLARLRADAYRASRDACTG
;
A
#
# COMPACT_ATOMS: atom_id res chain seq x y z
N MET A 1 -20.14 19.67 7.06
CA MET A 1 -19.44 18.45 6.57
C MET A 1 -17.93 18.67 6.70
N ASN A 2 -17.18 17.77 7.35
CA ASN A 2 -15.73 17.97 7.57
C ASN A 2 -14.97 18.04 6.22
N PRO A 3 -14.17 19.10 5.95
CA PRO A 3 -13.48 19.29 4.67
C PRO A 3 -12.54 18.14 4.31
N ALA A 4 -11.86 17.54 5.30
CA ALA A 4 -10.99 16.39 5.08
C ALA A 4 -11.77 15.15 4.59
N ARG A 5 -13.00 14.94 5.09
CA ARG A 5 -13.88 13.86 4.64
C ARG A 5 -14.33 14.08 3.18
N SER A 6 -14.65 15.32 2.80
CA SER A 6 -15.04 15.66 1.43
C SER A 6 -13.90 15.37 0.44
N LEU A 7 -12.68 15.85 0.75
CA LEU A 7 -11.49 15.64 -0.08
C LEU A 7 -11.16 14.15 -0.25
N LEU A 8 -11.16 13.38 0.84
CA LEU A 8 -10.89 11.94 0.79
C LEU A 8 -11.98 11.19 0.01
N THR A 9 -13.25 11.55 0.20
CA THR A 9 -14.36 10.94 -0.55
C THR A 9 -14.24 11.21 -2.04
N GLY A 10 -13.95 12.46 -2.41
CA GLY A 10 -13.71 12.86 -3.79
C GLY A 10 -12.54 12.11 -4.41
N ALA A 11 -11.41 12.03 -3.70
CA ALA A 11 -10.22 11.30 -4.15
C ALA A 11 -10.49 9.81 -4.36
N VAL A 12 -11.17 9.14 -3.42
CA VAL A 12 -11.51 7.70 -3.56
C VAL A 12 -12.47 7.47 -4.72
N ARG A 13 -13.49 8.31 -4.89
CA ARG A 13 -14.44 8.20 -6.00
C ARG A 13 -13.78 8.50 -7.35
N ALA A 14 -12.94 9.51 -7.43
CA ALA A 14 -12.17 9.84 -8.62
C ALA A 14 -11.23 8.69 -8.99
N ALA A 15 -10.50 8.12 -8.03
CA ALA A 15 -9.67 6.94 -8.24
C ALA A 15 -10.48 5.73 -8.72
N ALA A 16 -11.64 5.46 -8.12
CA ALA A 16 -12.52 4.37 -8.53
C ALA A 16 -13.12 4.57 -9.93
N ARG A 17 -13.47 5.81 -10.31
CA ARG A 17 -13.94 6.17 -11.66
C ARG A 17 -12.82 6.03 -12.68
N LEU A 18 -11.62 6.53 -12.38
CA LEU A 18 -10.45 6.40 -13.24
C LEU A 18 -10.08 4.92 -13.44
N ARG A 19 -10.18 4.09 -12.40
CA ARG A 19 -9.95 2.63 -12.50
C ARG A 19 -10.99 1.91 -13.37
N ARG A 20 -12.26 2.32 -13.31
CA ARG A 20 -13.35 1.74 -14.13
C ARG A 20 -13.35 2.23 -15.58
N ALA A 21 -12.94 3.47 -15.82
CA ALA A 21 -12.96 4.09 -17.14
C ALA A 21 -11.79 3.66 -18.03
N ARG A 22 -10.86 2.86 -17.53
CA ARG A 22 -9.62 2.53 -18.22
C ARG A 22 -9.53 1.02 -18.40
N THR A 23 -9.49 0.59 -19.67
CA THR A 23 -8.95 -0.69 -20.16
C THR A 23 -7.44 -0.82 -19.89
N PHE A 24 -6.97 -0.41 -18.71
CA PHE A 24 -5.59 -0.64 -18.30
C PHE A 24 -5.52 -1.96 -17.55
N HIS A 25 -4.66 -2.87 -18.01
CA HIS A 25 -3.96 -3.76 -17.10
C HIS A 25 -3.24 -2.85 -16.11
N PRO A 26 -3.55 -2.84 -14.81
CA PRO A 26 -2.88 -1.95 -13.89
C PRO A 26 -1.40 -2.36 -13.82
N ALA A 27 -0.56 -1.64 -14.56
CA ALA A 27 0.85 -1.97 -14.69
C ALA A 27 1.53 -1.78 -13.33
N GLY A 28 1.99 -2.88 -12.75
CA GLY A 28 2.79 -2.87 -11.53
C GLY A 28 3.80 -4.01 -11.51
N ALA A 29 4.89 -3.86 -10.77
CA ALA A 29 5.84 -4.94 -10.52
C ALA A 29 5.33 -5.77 -9.35
N MET A 30 5.00 -7.04 -9.59
CA MET A 30 4.82 -8.00 -8.52
C MET A 30 6.19 -8.41 -8.01
N CYS A 31 6.32 -8.48 -6.70
CA CYS A 31 7.58 -8.71 -6.02
C CYS A 31 7.34 -9.68 -4.86
N VAL A 32 8.34 -10.51 -4.59
CA VAL A 32 8.38 -11.41 -3.44
C VAL A 32 9.59 -11.06 -2.59
N GLY A 33 9.51 -11.35 -1.30
CA GLY A 33 10.56 -10.95 -0.37
C GLY A 33 10.37 -11.50 1.02
N PHE A 34 11.12 -10.91 1.95
CA PHE A 34 11.06 -11.23 3.36
C PHE A 34 10.99 -9.95 4.21
N ALA A 35 10.07 -9.93 5.16
CA ALA A 35 9.93 -8.88 6.17
C ALA A 35 10.70 -9.26 7.44
N THR A 36 11.54 -8.35 7.92
CA THR A 36 12.15 -8.40 9.25
C THR A 36 11.52 -7.29 10.08
N LEU A 37 10.69 -7.67 11.04
CA LEU A 37 9.89 -6.79 11.89
C LEU A 37 10.39 -6.87 13.34
N GLY A 38 10.34 -5.74 14.06
CA GLY A 38 10.98 -5.59 15.37
C GLY A 38 10.08 -5.19 16.53
N ASP A 39 8.79 -4.90 16.31
CA ASP A 39 7.91 -4.31 17.33
C ASP A 39 6.61 -5.12 17.52
N GLU A 40 6.12 -5.26 18.75
CA GLU A 40 4.94 -6.06 19.12
C GLU A 40 3.62 -5.25 19.19
N ASP A 41 3.69 -3.92 19.02
CA ASP A 41 2.54 -3.01 19.08
C ASP A 41 1.45 -3.31 18.01
N LEU A 42 1.81 -4.04 16.95
CA LEU A 42 0.90 -4.49 15.89
C LEU A 42 1.00 -6.01 15.76
N PRO A 43 -0.09 -6.69 15.34
CA PRO A 43 -0.13 -8.15 15.24
C PRO A 43 0.59 -8.62 13.98
N LEU A 44 1.88 -8.33 13.87
CA LEU A 44 2.72 -8.59 12.71
C LEU A 44 3.89 -9.47 13.11
N ARG A 45 4.30 -10.35 12.20
CA ARG A 45 5.52 -11.15 12.38
C ARG A 45 6.42 -11.11 11.16
N SER A 46 7.71 -11.32 11.41
CA SER A 46 8.69 -11.51 10.35
C SER A 46 8.35 -12.74 9.52
N GLY A 47 8.59 -12.66 8.21
CA GLY A 47 8.18 -13.74 7.32
C GLY A 47 8.21 -13.40 5.84
N ALA A 48 7.79 -14.37 5.03
CA ALA A 48 7.65 -14.20 3.59
C ALA A 48 6.58 -13.14 3.28
N VAL A 49 6.82 -12.34 2.25
CA VAL A 49 5.86 -11.32 1.79
C VAL A 49 5.67 -11.38 0.29
N THR A 50 4.49 -10.96 -0.12
CA THR A 50 4.25 -10.56 -1.51
C THR A 50 3.89 -9.09 -1.53
N LEU A 51 4.43 -8.33 -2.48
CA LEU A 51 4.11 -6.92 -2.64
C LEU A 51 4.04 -6.53 -4.10
N ARG A 52 3.23 -5.51 -4.37
CA ARG A 52 3.05 -4.94 -5.69
C ARG A 52 3.35 -3.45 -5.67
N ILE A 53 4.33 -3.06 -6.49
CA ILE A 53 4.65 -1.65 -6.75
C ILE A 53 3.91 -1.22 -8.01
N SER A 54 3.18 -0.12 -7.98
CA SER A 54 2.29 0.27 -9.07
C SER A 54 2.11 1.77 -9.21
N LYS A 55 1.53 2.16 -10.33
CA LYS A 55 0.97 3.50 -10.55
C LYS A 55 -0.48 3.54 -10.08
N GLY A 56 -0.83 4.58 -9.32
CA GLY A 56 -2.15 4.75 -8.74
C GLY A 56 -3.20 5.22 -9.75
N LEU A 57 -2.84 6.13 -10.66
CA LEU A 57 -3.72 6.66 -11.70
C LEU A 57 -3.57 5.86 -13.01
N GLY A 58 -2.36 5.39 -13.32
CA GLY A 58 -2.06 4.64 -14.54
C GLY A 58 -1.63 5.55 -15.70
N THR A 59 -0.83 6.58 -15.44
CA THR A 59 -0.29 7.43 -16.49
C THR A 59 0.67 6.65 -17.41
N PRO A 60 0.68 6.94 -18.72
CA PRO A 60 1.45 6.17 -19.68
C PRO A 60 2.96 6.35 -19.51
N GLY A 61 3.73 5.34 -19.91
CA GLY A 61 5.19 5.43 -20.01
C GLY A 61 5.90 5.80 -18.70
N GLY A 62 6.80 6.79 -18.76
CA GLY A 62 7.56 7.28 -17.61
C GLY A 62 6.93 8.48 -16.88
N LEU A 63 5.70 8.88 -17.25
CA LEU A 63 5.09 10.11 -16.75
C LEU A 63 4.84 10.08 -15.23
N PRO A 64 4.76 11.25 -14.57
CA PRO A 64 4.45 11.34 -13.15
C PRO A 64 3.12 10.66 -12.79
N ASP A 65 3.07 10.06 -11.60
CA ASP A 65 1.90 9.35 -11.07
C ASP A 65 2.02 9.23 -9.54
N ILE A 66 0.93 8.85 -8.87
CA ILE A 66 0.94 8.43 -7.48
C ILE A 66 1.56 7.03 -7.41
N VAL A 67 2.68 6.90 -6.70
CA VAL A 67 3.28 5.59 -6.43
C VAL A 67 2.41 4.84 -5.42
N GLY A 68 2.04 3.60 -5.72
CA GLY A 68 1.31 2.72 -4.82
C GLY A 68 2.13 1.49 -4.49
N VAL A 69 2.11 1.08 -3.22
CA VAL A 69 2.65 -0.21 -2.76
C VAL A 69 1.55 -0.94 -2.00
N ALA A 70 1.18 -2.12 -2.47
CA ALA A 70 0.39 -3.07 -1.70
C ALA A 70 1.34 -4.15 -1.19
N VAL A 71 1.29 -4.48 0.10
CA VAL A 71 2.14 -5.51 0.72
C VAL A 71 1.28 -6.40 1.59
N ARG A 72 1.49 -7.71 1.46
CA ARG A 72 0.89 -8.75 2.29
C ARG A 72 1.90 -9.13 3.35
N LEU A 73 1.57 -8.88 4.61
CA LEU A 73 2.41 -9.17 5.77
C LEU A 73 1.79 -10.31 6.56
N GLN A 74 2.64 -11.17 7.13
CA GLN A 74 2.19 -12.22 8.04
C GLN A 74 1.82 -11.62 9.39
N THR A 75 0.81 -12.19 10.01
CA THR A 75 0.25 -11.73 11.28
C THR A 75 0.34 -12.83 12.33
N SER A 76 0.40 -12.41 13.58
CA SER A 76 0.30 -13.30 14.73
C SER A 76 -1.03 -13.03 15.42
N SER A 77 -1.84 -14.06 15.69
CA SER A 77 -3.03 -13.87 16.52
C SER A 77 -2.67 -13.85 18.01
N PRO A 78 -3.22 -12.91 18.79
CA PRO A 78 -3.19 -13.01 20.25
C PRO A 78 -3.90 -14.30 20.70
N GLY A 79 -3.21 -15.16 21.46
CA GLY A 79 -3.79 -16.38 22.03
C GLY A 79 -3.63 -17.67 21.21
N GLY A 80 -2.81 -17.67 20.15
CA GLY A 80 -2.42 -18.90 19.44
C GLY A 80 -3.45 -19.47 18.46
N SER A 81 -4.48 -18.70 18.10
CA SER A 81 -5.30 -19.01 16.91
C SER A 81 -4.47 -18.82 15.63
N ALA A 82 -4.93 -19.44 14.53
CA ALA A 82 -4.15 -19.60 13.30
C ALA A 82 -3.56 -18.29 12.75
N ASP A 83 -2.28 -18.36 12.34
CA ASP A 83 -1.59 -17.30 11.58
C ASP A 83 -2.44 -16.83 10.38
N GLY A 84 -2.42 -15.52 10.14
CA GLY A 84 -3.13 -14.89 9.02
C GLY A 84 -2.28 -13.91 8.23
N ASP A 85 -2.87 -13.29 7.22
CA ASP A 85 -2.23 -12.29 6.37
C ASP A 85 -2.93 -10.92 6.48
N TRP A 86 -2.15 -9.85 6.46
CA TRP A 86 -2.62 -8.47 6.40
C TRP A 86 -2.20 -7.79 5.10
N ASP A 87 -3.16 -7.41 4.27
CA ASP A 87 -2.93 -6.57 3.09
C ASP A 87 -2.91 -5.09 3.46
N VAL A 88 -1.72 -4.51 3.49
CA VAL A 88 -1.51 -3.08 3.74
C VAL A 88 -1.31 -2.36 2.41
N LEU A 89 -2.09 -1.30 2.18
CA LEU A 89 -2.00 -0.46 0.99
C LEU A 89 -1.48 0.92 1.34
N LEU A 90 -0.35 1.27 0.72
CA LEU A 90 0.35 2.52 0.88
C LEU A 90 0.32 3.31 -0.43
N ALA A 91 0.21 4.63 -0.34
CA ALA A 91 0.28 5.55 -1.46
C ALA A 91 1.31 6.65 -1.20
N GLY A 92 1.92 7.15 -2.28
CA GLY A 92 2.82 8.29 -2.27
C GLY A 92 2.20 9.45 -1.53
N ARG A 93 2.87 9.94 -0.49
CA ARG A 93 2.36 10.99 0.40
C ARG A 93 3.06 12.30 0.11
N MET A 94 2.29 13.39 0.12
CA MET A 94 2.85 14.74 0.06
C MET A 94 3.70 15.05 1.30
N PRO A 95 4.97 15.48 1.15
CA PRO A 95 5.77 15.99 2.25
C PRO A 95 5.13 17.24 2.88
N GLY A 96 5.40 17.51 4.16
CA GLY A 96 5.03 18.77 4.82
C GLY A 96 3.55 18.97 5.24
N LEU A 97 2.60 18.17 4.74
CA LEU A 97 1.16 18.31 5.06
C LEU A 97 0.72 17.65 6.39
N GLY A 98 1.62 17.50 7.35
CA GLY A 98 1.31 16.96 8.69
C GLY A 98 0.66 15.56 8.65
N PRO A 99 -0.40 15.29 9.45
CA PRO A 99 -1.02 13.97 9.54
C PRO A 99 -2.04 13.67 8.43
N LEU A 100 -2.18 14.51 7.40
CA LEU A 100 -3.13 14.28 6.31
C LEU A 100 -2.51 13.35 5.24
N PRO A 101 -3.14 12.19 4.93
CA PRO A 101 -2.62 11.26 3.93
C PRO A 101 -3.04 11.70 2.53
N VAL A 102 -2.58 12.88 2.10
CA VAL A 102 -2.87 13.41 0.76
C VAL A 102 -1.95 12.72 -0.25
N PRO A 103 -2.50 12.03 -1.27
CA PRO A 103 -1.70 11.43 -2.31
C PRO A 103 -0.91 12.49 -3.09
N ALA A 104 0.36 12.23 -3.38
CA ALA A 104 1.21 13.11 -4.16
C ALA A 104 1.76 12.39 -5.41
N PRO A 105 1.83 13.09 -6.56
CA PRO A 105 2.53 12.56 -7.71
C PRO A 105 4.04 12.53 -7.44
N ALA A 106 4.68 11.43 -7.82
CA ALA A 106 6.12 11.28 -7.87
C ALA A 106 6.59 11.21 -9.33
N ARG A 107 7.87 11.49 -9.54
CA ARG A 107 8.54 11.36 -10.85
C ARG A 107 9.54 10.19 -10.88
N THR A 108 9.77 9.56 -9.73
CA THR A 108 10.75 8.50 -9.51
C THR A 108 10.17 7.44 -8.58
N TRP A 109 10.63 6.21 -8.73
CA TRP A 109 10.35 5.11 -7.80
C TRP A 109 11.28 5.11 -6.57
N HIS A 110 12.41 5.81 -6.67
CA HIS A 110 13.45 5.85 -5.65
C HIS A 110 13.12 6.85 -4.54
N ASP A 111 13.29 6.42 -3.30
CA ASP A 111 13.13 7.20 -2.07
C ASP A 111 11.77 7.90 -1.95
N VAL A 112 10.70 7.12 -2.22
CA VAL A 112 9.34 7.66 -2.19
C VAL A 112 8.72 7.45 -0.81
N PRO A 113 8.29 8.50 -0.11
CA PRO A 113 7.53 8.38 1.12
C PRO A 113 6.10 7.92 0.81
N LEU A 114 5.65 6.91 1.55
CA LEU A 114 4.36 6.26 1.39
C LEU A 114 3.60 6.30 2.71
N SER A 115 2.28 6.20 2.63
CA SER A 115 1.43 6.11 3.83
C SER A 115 0.09 5.45 3.52
N SER A 116 -0.50 4.78 4.50
CA SER A 116 -1.85 4.29 4.41
C SER A 116 -2.85 5.45 4.50
N ILE A 117 -3.82 5.45 3.59
CA ILE A 117 -4.87 6.48 3.60
C ILE A 117 -5.78 6.29 4.82
N SER A 118 -6.14 5.04 5.11
CA SER A 118 -6.91 4.68 6.30
C SER A 118 -5.97 4.49 7.50
N ARG A 119 -6.50 4.78 8.70
CA ARG A 119 -5.90 4.32 9.94
C ARG A 119 -6.44 2.93 10.27
N PHE A 120 -5.78 2.23 11.18
CA PHE A 120 -6.16 0.91 11.65
C PHE A 120 -6.21 0.96 13.17
N ARG A 121 -7.33 0.57 13.75
CA ARG A 121 -7.44 0.45 15.20
C ARG A 121 -7.04 -0.95 15.61
N TYR A 122 -6.13 -1.04 16.57
CA TYR A 122 -5.67 -2.28 17.19
C TYR A 122 -5.32 -1.96 18.65
N ASP A 123 -5.70 -2.84 19.56
CA ASP A 123 -5.48 -2.70 21.01
C ASP A 123 -5.81 -1.28 21.57
N GLY A 124 -6.97 -0.75 21.16
CA GLY A 124 -7.45 0.57 21.61
C GLY A 124 -6.74 1.79 20.97
N GLU A 125 -5.68 1.60 20.19
CA GLU A 125 -4.93 2.68 19.53
C GLU A 125 -5.18 2.75 18.02
N ASP A 126 -5.16 3.97 17.47
CA ASP A 126 -5.28 4.23 16.03
C ASP A 126 -3.90 4.39 15.39
N TRP A 127 -3.55 3.42 14.57
CA TRP A 127 -2.29 3.34 13.86
C TRP A 127 -2.42 3.79 12.41
N ARG A 128 -1.40 4.47 11.91
CA ARG A 128 -1.17 4.63 10.48
C ARG A 128 0.11 3.91 10.10
N ILE A 129 0.08 3.16 9.00
CA ILE A 129 1.27 2.53 8.47
C ILE A 129 1.92 3.48 7.47
N ASP A 130 3.17 3.81 7.72
CA ASP A 130 4.03 4.59 6.84
C ASP A 130 5.03 3.65 6.15
N GLY A 131 5.50 4.08 4.98
CA GLY A 131 6.56 3.36 4.28
C GLY A 131 7.52 4.31 3.58
N ARG A 132 8.70 3.79 3.24
CA ARG A 132 9.63 4.46 2.33
C ARG A 132 10.15 3.44 1.34
N LEU A 133 9.84 3.67 0.06
CA LEU A 133 10.25 2.79 -1.03
C LEU A 133 11.66 3.16 -1.50
N LEU A 134 12.58 2.22 -1.38
CA LEU A 134 13.99 2.36 -1.73
C LEU A 134 14.31 1.32 -2.81
N VAL A 135 14.13 1.71 -4.07
CA VAL A 135 14.62 0.94 -5.21
C VAL A 135 15.78 1.68 -5.86
N PRO A 136 16.70 1.00 -6.57
CA PRO A 136 17.74 1.68 -7.33
C PRO A 136 17.16 2.75 -8.26
N ARG A 137 17.85 3.89 -8.42
CA ARG A 137 17.42 4.96 -9.33
C ARG A 137 17.32 4.42 -10.76
N LEU A 138 16.27 4.87 -11.45
CA LEU A 138 15.95 4.47 -12.82
C LEU A 138 15.97 5.70 -13.72
N SER A 139 16.53 5.54 -14.91
CA SER A 139 16.29 6.49 -16.00
C SER A 139 14.92 6.21 -16.64
N GLY A 140 14.22 7.26 -17.08
CA GLY A 140 12.91 7.14 -17.74
C GLY A 140 11.70 7.18 -16.80
N GLY A 141 11.82 7.86 -15.66
CA GLY A 141 10.70 8.19 -14.77
C GLY A 141 9.98 6.96 -14.21
N LEU A 142 8.64 7.00 -14.17
CA LEU A 142 7.82 5.93 -13.60
C LEU A 142 7.54 4.76 -14.57
N SER A 143 8.48 4.40 -15.45
CA SER A 143 8.27 3.27 -16.37
C SER A 143 8.22 1.93 -15.60
N VAL A 144 7.07 1.26 -15.62
CA VAL A 144 6.86 -0.03 -14.93
C VAL A 144 7.69 -1.17 -15.54
N PRO A 145 7.79 -1.33 -16.88
CA PRO A 145 8.69 -2.34 -17.46
C PRO A 145 10.16 -2.15 -17.04
N ARG A 146 10.63 -0.90 -16.95
CA ARG A 146 11.99 -0.61 -16.47
C ARG A 146 12.17 -0.93 -14.99
N LEU A 147 11.16 -0.62 -14.16
CA LEU A 147 11.14 -1.01 -12.75
C LEU A 147 11.24 -2.53 -12.59
N ARG A 148 10.38 -3.29 -13.27
CA ARG A 148 10.41 -4.77 -13.26
C ARG A 148 11.78 -5.28 -13.69
N GLY A 149 12.28 -4.82 -14.84
CA GLY A 149 13.59 -5.22 -15.34
C GLY A 149 14.74 -4.92 -14.37
N ARG A 150 14.69 -3.81 -13.63
CA ARG A 150 15.70 -3.51 -12.61
C ARG A 150 15.59 -4.42 -11.41
N LEU A 151 14.38 -4.66 -10.92
CA LEU A 151 14.10 -5.47 -9.73
C LEU A 151 14.33 -6.97 -9.94
N LEU A 152 14.35 -7.43 -11.20
CA LEU A 152 14.82 -8.79 -11.54
C LEU A 152 16.34 -8.95 -11.36
N ARG A 153 17.10 -7.84 -11.27
CA ARG A 153 18.57 -7.84 -11.20
C ARG A 153 19.14 -7.18 -9.95
N ALA A 154 18.29 -6.63 -9.08
CA ALA A 154 18.69 -6.07 -7.81
C ALA A 154 17.51 -5.99 -6.86
N ASN A 155 17.84 -6.04 -5.57
CA ASN A 155 16.85 -5.94 -4.52
C ASN A 155 16.31 -4.52 -4.41
N GLY A 156 15.04 -4.42 -4.04
CA GLY A 156 14.44 -3.23 -3.48
C GLY A 156 14.25 -3.40 -1.97
N VAL A 157 14.08 -2.27 -1.31
CA VAL A 157 13.80 -2.20 0.12
C VAL A 157 12.54 -1.37 0.35
N LEU A 158 11.67 -1.84 1.22
CA LEU A 158 10.54 -1.07 1.76
C LEU A 158 10.75 -0.98 3.26
N ALA A 159 11.15 0.19 3.74
CA ALA A 159 11.19 0.48 5.17
C ALA A 159 9.77 0.77 5.64
N LEU A 160 9.33 0.13 6.73
CA LEU A 160 8.00 0.27 7.31
C LEU A 160 8.09 0.99 8.66
N GLY A 161 7.09 1.82 8.92
CA GLY A 161 6.89 2.46 10.22
C GLY A 161 5.42 2.55 10.59
N ALA A 162 5.16 2.73 11.88
CA ALA A 162 3.84 2.92 12.44
C ALA A 162 3.77 4.27 13.13
N ARG A 163 2.66 4.97 12.96
CA ARG A 163 2.39 6.21 13.66
C ARG A 163 1.11 6.08 14.46
N GLY A 164 1.26 6.04 15.77
CA GLY A 164 0.15 6.06 16.73
C GLY A 164 -0.40 7.47 16.95
N ARG A 165 -1.09 7.67 18.08
CA ARG A 165 -1.70 8.96 18.45
C ARG A 165 -0.68 10.05 18.75
N SER A 166 0.50 9.70 19.26
CA SER A 166 1.58 10.65 19.57
C SER A 166 2.09 11.39 18.32
N GLY A 167 1.86 10.83 17.13
CA GLY A 167 2.30 11.41 15.86
C GLY A 167 3.77 11.15 15.50
N SER A 168 4.57 10.54 16.38
CA SER A 168 5.91 10.06 16.03
C SER A 168 5.82 8.75 15.25
N THR A 169 6.56 8.65 14.15
CA THR A 169 6.68 7.39 13.39
C THR A 169 7.72 6.51 14.10
N ARG A 170 7.28 5.34 14.57
CA ARG A 170 8.13 4.27 15.10
C ARG A 170 8.53 3.31 13.98
N PRO A 171 9.79 2.85 13.91
CA PRO A 171 10.18 1.83 12.95
C PRO A 171 9.43 0.51 13.22
N LEU A 172 8.79 -0.06 12.20
CA LEU A 172 8.21 -1.41 12.29
C LEU A 172 9.16 -2.48 11.81
N GLY A 173 9.96 -2.16 10.79
CA GLY A 173 10.87 -3.11 10.18
C GLY A 173 11.18 -2.82 8.73
N ILE A 174 11.79 -3.79 8.07
CA ILE A 174 12.29 -3.67 6.70
C ILE A 174 11.82 -4.88 5.90
N VAL A 175 11.37 -4.61 4.67
CA VAL A 175 11.06 -5.63 3.67
C VAL A 175 12.11 -5.58 2.58
N ASN A 176 12.85 -6.67 2.40
CA ASN A 176 13.76 -6.87 1.28
C ASN A 176 13.04 -7.68 0.19
N PHE A 177 13.06 -7.22 -1.06
CA PHE A 177 12.29 -7.85 -2.12
C PHE A 177 12.97 -7.79 -3.49
N THR A 178 12.55 -8.68 -4.39
CA THR A 178 12.90 -8.68 -5.82
C THR A 178 11.63 -8.84 -6.65
N ALA A 179 11.70 -8.51 -7.94
CA ALA A 179 10.55 -8.75 -8.82
C ALA A 179 10.35 -10.25 -9.07
N GLU A 180 9.09 -10.68 -9.10
CA GLU A 180 8.71 -12.03 -9.49
C GLU A 180 8.79 -12.15 -11.02
N ALA A 181 9.48 -13.18 -11.53
CA ALA A 181 9.72 -13.36 -12.96
C ALA A 181 8.44 -13.66 -13.75
N ALA A 182 7.51 -14.41 -13.15
CA ALA A 182 6.17 -14.63 -13.65
C ALA A 182 5.19 -13.83 -12.77
N GLY A 183 4.45 -12.89 -13.36
CA GLY A 183 3.49 -12.10 -12.57
C GLY A 183 2.38 -12.99 -12.02
N SER A 184 2.32 -13.18 -10.71
CA SER A 184 1.19 -13.85 -10.05
C SER A 184 -0.08 -12.99 -10.13
N ASP A 185 -1.25 -13.60 -10.34
CA ASP A 185 -2.56 -12.93 -10.22
C ASP A 185 -2.96 -12.73 -8.75
N LEU A 186 -2.00 -12.33 -7.90
CA LEU A 186 -2.28 -12.07 -6.50
C LEU A 186 -3.06 -10.76 -6.38
N ARG A 187 -4.27 -10.88 -5.84
CA ARG A 187 -5.15 -9.75 -5.54
C ARG A 187 -4.99 -9.35 -4.09
N PHE A 188 -4.63 -8.09 -3.88
CA PHE A 188 -4.63 -7.48 -2.55
C PHE A 188 -6.04 -6.98 -2.22
N ASP A 189 -6.59 -7.42 -1.09
CA ASP A 189 -7.90 -7.00 -0.59
C ASP A 189 -7.74 -6.33 0.78
N PRO A 190 -7.59 -4.98 0.83
CA PRO A 190 -7.41 -4.23 2.08
C PRO A 190 -8.64 -4.24 2.99
N VAL A 191 -9.75 -4.83 2.55
CA VAL A 191 -11.01 -4.90 3.30
C VAL A 191 -11.20 -6.28 3.91
N ARG A 192 -10.76 -7.34 3.22
CA ARG A 192 -10.91 -8.73 3.67
C ARG A 192 -9.68 -9.31 4.34
N ALA A 193 -8.48 -8.92 3.92
CA ALA A 193 -7.23 -9.38 4.52
C ALA A 193 -6.80 -8.41 5.61
N VAL A 194 -7.56 -8.38 6.70
CA VAL A 194 -7.25 -7.63 7.92
C VAL A 194 -7.28 -8.65 9.08
N PRO A 195 -6.24 -8.72 9.91
CA PRO A 195 -6.18 -9.71 10.99
C PRO A 195 -7.19 -9.43 12.08
N ASP A 196 -7.49 -10.47 12.87
CA ASP A 196 -8.38 -10.36 14.02
C ASP A 196 -7.94 -9.25 14.98
N GLY A 197 -8.92 -8.49 15.47
CA GLY A 197 -8.68 -7.33 16.34
C GLY A 197 -8.24 -6.05 15.62
N VAL A 198 -7.85 -6.11 14.35
CA VAL A 198 -7.53 -4.91 13.55
C VAL A 198 -8.75 -4.45 12.77
N ARG A 199 -9.05 -3.15 12.82
CA ARG A 199 -10.15 -2.57 12.04
C ARG A 199 -9.79 -1.27 11.34
N PRO A 200 -10.06 -1.11 10.03
CA PRO A 200 -9.84 0.16 9.35
C PRO A 200 -10.76 1.25 9.90
N VAL A 201 -10.19 2.41 10.22
CA VAL A 201 -10.91 3.59 10.72
C VAL A 201 -10.57 4.84 9.90
N PRO A 202 -11.52 5.76 9.69
CA PRO A 202 -12.91 5.72 10.16
C PRO A 202 -13.82 4.82 9.29
N ASP A 203 -14.86 4.24 9.89
CA ASP A 203 -15.75 3.25 9.26
C ASP A 203 -16.42 3.72 7.96
N TRP A 204 -16.69 5.02 7.82
CA TRP A 204 -17.27 5.57 6.58
C TRP A 204 -16.29 5.45 5.41
N LEU A 205 -14.99 5.59 5.65
CA LEU A 205 -13.95 5.45 4.64
C LEU A 205 -13.69 3.98 4.33
N ALA A 206 -13.74 3.12 5.34
CA ALA A 206 -13.68 1.67 5.17
C ALA A 206 -14.81 1.17 4.25
N ARG A 207 -16.05 1.61 4.51
CA ARG A 207 -17.23 1.31 3.67
C ARG A 207 -17.07 1.83 2.24
N LEU A 208 -16.69 3.10 2.08
CA LEU A 208 -16.46 3.69 0.75
C LEU A 208 -15.41 2.91 -0.06
N ARG A 209 -14.34 2.46 0.59
CA ARG A 209 -13.30 1.62 -0.03
C ARG A 209 -13.86 0.25 -0.38
N ALA A 210 -14.58 -0.41 0.54
CA ALA A 210 -15.24 -1.69 0.27
C ALA A 210 -16.13 -1.63 -0.96
N ASP A 211 -16.96 -0.59 -1.08
CA ASP A 211 -17.84 -0.40 -2.24
C ASP A 211 -17.03 -0.26 -3.54
N ALA A 212 -15.95 0.52 -3.51
CA ALA A 212 -15.07 0.72 -4.66
C ALA A 212 -14.33 -0.55 -5.08
N TYR A 213 -13.88 -1.37 -4.12
CA TYR A 213 -13.22 -2.64 -4.40
C TYR A 213 -14.20 -3.71 -4.87
N ARG A 214 -15.43 -3.79 -4.32
CA ARG A 214 -16.49 -4.68 -4.82
C ARG A 214 -16.79 -4.39 -6.30
N ALA A 215 -17.08 -3.13 -6.63
CA ALA A 215 -17.38 -2.73 -8.00
C ALA A 215 -16.23 -2.96 -8.99
N SER A 216 -14.97 -2.95 -8.52
CA SER A 216 -13.80 -3.29 -9.34
C SER A 216 -13.65 -4.79 -9.58
N ARG A 217 -14.16 -5.64 -8.68
CA ARG A 217 -14.13 -7.10 -8.84
C ARG A 217 -15.18 -7.55 -9.85
N ASP A 218 -16.40 -7.02 -9.73
CA ASP A 218 -17.53 -7.40 -10.58
C ASP A 218 -17.29 -7.02 -12.05
N ALA A 219 -16.52 -5.94 -12.30
CA ALA A 219 -16.14 -5.49 -13.64
C ALA A 219 -15.03 -6.32 -14.31
N CYS A 220 -14.36 -7.24 -13.60
CA CYS A 220 -13.34 -8.14 -14.16
C CYS A 220 -13.85 -9.59 -14.32
N THR A 221 -15.08 -9.88 -13.90
CA THR A 221 -15.76 -11.18 -14.04
C THR A 221 -16.80 -11.20 -15.17
N GLY A 222 -16.92 -10.11 -15.93
CA GLY A 222 -17.79 -9.99 -17.10
C GLY A 222 -17.00 -9.87 -18.40
#